data_AF-A0A3C1FJL3-F1
#
_entry.id   AF-A0A3C1FJL3-F1
#
_cell.length_a   1.000
_cell.length_b   1.000
_cell.length_c   1.000
_cell.angle_alpha   90.00
_cell.angle_beta   90.00
_cell.angle_gamma   90.00
#
_symmetry.space_group_name_H-M   'P 1'
#
loop_
_entity.id
_entity.type
_entity.pdbx_description
1 polymer ?
#
loop_
_entity_poly.entity_id
_entity_poly.type
_entity_poly.pdbx_seq_one_letter_code
_entity_poly.pdbx_strand_id
1 'polypeptide(L)'
;MSDSATPLSTPPGHLLCFGLGFSARATVRLLRARGWRISATCRDPARARELSARGIASFQFNDGGSLPDAAWQGVTHLLISVPPG
;
A
#
# COMPACT_ATOMS: atom_id res chain seq x y z
N MET A 1 3.31 -38.30 8.93
CA MET A 1 2.42 -37.57 8.01
C MET A 1 2.77 -36.10 8.14
N SER A 2 3.63 -35.59 7.26
CA SER A 2 4.05 -34.19 7.27
C SER A 2 3.01 -33.36 6.55
N ASP A 3 2.31 -32.51 7.30
CA ASP A 3 1.41 -31.50 6.75
C ASP A 3 2.25 -30.34 6.21
N SER A 4 2.79 -30.51 5.01
CA SER A 4 3.40 -29.42 4.26
C SER A 4 2.27 -28.54 3.72
N ALA A 5 1.77 -27.63 4.55
CA ALA A 5 0.88 -26.58 4.11
C ALA A 5 1.57 -25.82 2.98
N THR A 6 1.13 -26.08 1.74
CA THR A 6 1.56 -25.31 0.58
C THR A 6 1.19 -23.87 0.89
N PRO A 7 2.15 -22.92 0.96
CA PRO A 7 1.80 -21.55 1.29
C PRO A 7 0.78 -21.08 0.26
N LEU A 8 -0.40 -20.67 0.75
CA LEU A 8 -1.48 -20.18 -0.10
C LEU A 8 -0.92 -19.01 -0.91
N SER A 9 -0.71 -19.24 -2.21
CA SER A 9 -0.25 -18.22 -3.13
C SER A 9 -1.44 -17.32 -3.44
N THR A 10 -1.59 -16.23 -2.68
CA THR A 10 -2.62 -15.23 -2.96
C THR A 10 -2.34 -14.62 -4.33
N PRO A 11 -3.31 -14.64 -5.27
CA PRO A 11 -3.13 -13.98 -6.56
C PRO A 11 -2.88 -12.47 -6.34
N PRO A 12 -2.17 -11.79 -7.26
CA PRO A 12 -1.81 -10.40 -7.07
C PRO A 12 -3.04 -9.50 -6.94
N GLY A 13 -3.08 -8.73 -5.86
CA GLY A 13 -4.13 -7.74 -5.59
C GLY A 13 -3.66 -6.30 -5.74
N HIS A 14 -4.46 -5.39 -5.21
CA HIS A 14 -4.10 -3.98 -5.04
C HIS A 14 -4.05 -3.66 -3.55
N LEU A 15 -2.86 -3.29 -3.09
CA LEU A 15 -2.64 -2.82 -1.72
C LEU A 15 -2.71 -1.29 -1.68
N LEU A 16 -3.59 -0.74 -0.83
CA LEU A 16 -3.58 0.66 -0.44
C LEU A 16 -2.92 0.81 0.95
N CYS A 17 -1.81 1.56 1.00
CA CYS A 17 -1.05 1.78 2.23
C CYS A 17 -1.40 3.11 2.90
N PHE A 18 -1.93 3.07 4.13
CA PHE A 18 -1.98 4.21 5.02
C PHE A 18 -0.63 4.37 5.72
N GLY A 19 0.17 5.32 5.25
CA GLY A 19 1.55 5.50 5.68
C GLY A 19 2.52 4.55 4.97
N LEU A 20 3.41 5.11 4.14
CA LEU A 20 4.48 4.36 3.45
C LEU A 20 5.85 4.65 4.06
N GLY A 21 6.01 4.34 5.35
CA GLY A 21 7.24 4.49 6.12
C GLY A 21 8.24 3.34 5.94
N PHE A 22 9.14 3.16 6.91
CA PHE A 22 10.19 2.13 6.85
C PHE A 22 9.61 0.71 6.69
N SER A 23 8.71 0.29 7.58
CA SER A 23 8.13 -1.07 7.58
C SER A 23 7.31 -1.33 6.32
N ALA A 24 6.41 -0.42 5.95
CA ALA A 24 5.58 -0.57 4.75
C ALA A 24 6.39 -0.70 3.46
N ARG A 25 7.56 -0.04 3.36
CA ARG A 25 8.45 -0.15 2.19
C ARG A 25 8.98 -1.56 1.98
N ALA A 26 9.27 -2.30 3.06
CA ALA A 26 9.72 -3.69 2.97
C ALA A 26 8.60 -4.57 2.37
N THR A 27 7.37 -4.44 2.88
CA THR A 27 6.20 -5.16 2.37
C THR A 27 5.91 -4.81 0.91
N VAL A 28 5.90 -3.52 0.56
CA VAL A 28 5.66 -3.05 -0.81
C VAL A 28 6.69 -3.60 -1.79
N ARG A 29 7.97 -3.65 -1.42
CA ARG A 29 9.02 -4.22 -2.28
C ARG A 29 8.73 -5.69 -2.61
N LEU A 30 8.33 -6.49 -1.62
CA LEU A 30 8.02 -7.91 -1.80
C LEU A 30 6.77 -8.12 -2.66
N LEU A 31 5.71 -7.35 -2.41
CA LEU A 31 4.45 -7.49 -3.13
C LEU A 31 4.57 -7.01 -4.59
N ARG A 32 5.29 -5.92 -4.85
CA ARG A 32 5.58 -5.48 -6.23
C ARG A 32 6.30 -6.55 -7.03
N ALA A 33 7.28 -7.24 -6.42
CA ALA A 33 7.98 -8.36 -7.06
C ALA A 33 7.06 -9.55 -7.39
N ARG A 34 5.90 -9.64 -6.70
CA ARG A 34 4.84 -10.62 -6.95
C ARG A 34 3.72 -10.07 -7.85
N GLY A 35 3.93 -8.94 -8.52
CA GLY A 35 2.96 -8.38 -9.47
C GLY A 35 1.82 -7.57 -8.83
N TRP A 36 1.91 -7.22 -7.55
CA TRP A 36 0.86 -6.44 -6.89
C TRP A 36 0.88 -4.98 -7.33
N ARG A 37 -0.31 -4.39 -7.49
CA ARG A 37 -0.49 -2.95 -7.63
C ARG A 37 -0.40 -2.30 -6.26
N ILE A 38 0.24 -1.13 -6.17
CA ILE A 38 0.42 -0.41 -4.92
C ILE A 38 -0.04 1.03 -5.08
N SER A 39 -0.87 1.47 -4.15
CA SER A 39 -1.17 2.88 -3.90
C SER A 39 -0.89 3.21 -2.43
N ALA A 40 -0.78 4.49 -2.11
CA ALA A 40 -0.53 4.93 -0.74
C ALA A 40 -1.25 6.25 -0.42
N THR A 41 -1.41 6.54 0.86
CA THR A 41 -1.77 7.87 1.33
C THR A 41 -0.52 8.63 1.80
N CYS A 42 -0.58 9.96 1.71
CA CYS A 42 0.43 10.84 2.29
C CYS A 42 -0.19 12.17 2.72
N ARG A 43 0.48 12.90 3.61
CA ARG A 43 0.03 14.22 4.07
C ARG A 43 0.71 15.39 3.37
N ASP A 44 1.92 15.16 2.85
CA ASP A 44 2.81 16.18 2.30
C ASP A 44 2.91 16.06 0.77
N PRO A 45 2.68 17.15 0.00
CA PRO A 45 2.95 17.22 -1.43
C PRO A 45 4.36 16.76 -1.84
N ALA A 46 5.39 17.04 -1.05
CA ALA A 46 6.75 16.58 -1.35
C ALA A 46 6.81 15.05 -1.33
N ARG A 47 6.13 14.42 -0.36
CA ARG A 47 6.02 12.97 -0.29
C ARG A 47 5.23 12.39 -1.47
N ALA A 48 4.18 13.06 -1.93
CA ALA A 48 3.44 12.64 -3.13
C ALA A 48 4.34 12.59 -4.37
N ARG A 49 5.22 13.60 -4.56
CA ARG A 49 6.20 13.62 -5.66
C ARG A 49 7.20 12.47 -5.56
N GLU A 50 7.72 12.19 -4.36
CA GLU A 50 8.62 11.05 -4.14
C GLU A 50 7.96 9.70 -4.46
N LEU A 51 6.67 9.54 -4.12
CA LEU A 51 5.90 8.33 -4.42
C LEU A 51 5.65 8.19 -5.93
N SER A 52 5.25 9.28 -6.58
CA SER A 52 5.06 9.34 -8.03
C SER A 52 6.34 8.96 -8.80
N ALA A 53 7.51 9.49 -8.39
CA ALA A 53 8.80 9.13 -8.96
C ALA A 53 9.15 7.64 -8.81
N ARG A 54 8.53 6.94 -7.85
CA ARG A 54 8.66 5.48 -7.65
C ARG A 54 7.58 4.67 -8.36
N GLY A 55 6.73 5.33 -9.15
CA GLY A 55 5.58 4.74 -9.84
C GLY A 55 4.46 4.31 -8.89
N ILE A 56 4.31 4.98 -7.75
CA ILE A 56 3.25 4.70 -6.77
C ILE A 56 2.23 5.83 -6.82
N ALA A 57 0.97 5.48 -7.10
CA ALA A 57 -0.14 6.43 -6.99
C ALA A 57 -0.33 6.82 -5.52
N SER A 58 -0.46 8.11 -5.26
CA SER A 58 -0.63 8.62 -3.90
C SER A 58 -1.82 9.55 -3.78
N PHE A 59 -2.58 9.41 -2.70
CA PHE A 59 -3.73 10.25 -2.38
C PHE A 59 -3.45 11.07 -1.13
N GLN A 60 -3.79 12.36 -1.15
CA GLN A 60 -3.71 13.17 0.07
C GLN A 60 -4.79 12.72 1.06
N PHE A 61 -4.37 12.55 2.33
CA PHE A 61 -5.24 12.14 3.42
C PHE A 61 -4.81 12.83 4.71
N ASN A 62 -5.46 13.95 5.03
CA ASN A 62 -5.20 14.76 6.22
C ASN A 62 -6.42 14.71 7.15
N ASP A 63 -6.16 14.60 8.46
CA ASP A 63 -7.09 14.89 9.56
C ASP A 63 -8.53 14.36 9.40
N GLY A 64 -8.68 13.09 8.98
CA GLY A 64 -9.97 12.41 8.93
C GLY A 64 -10.85 12.75 7.72
N GLY A 65 -10.34 13.50 6.73
CA GLY A 65 -11.04 13.70 5.47
C GLY A 65 -11.24 12.40 4.68
N SER A 66 -12.26 12.32 3.83
CA SER A 66 -12.49 11.14 2.99
C SER A 66 -11.49 11.05 1.84
N LEU A 67 -11.07 9.83 1.51
CA LEU A 67 -10.36 9.57 0.25
C LEU A 67 -11.33 9.66 -0.93
N PRO A 68 -10.90 10.15 -2.11
CA PRO A 68 -11.73 10.13 -3.31
C PRO A 68 -12.02 8.69 -3.76
N ASP A 69 -13.13 8.47 -4.46
CA ASP A 69 -13.54 7.13 -4.96
C ASP A 69 -12.44 6.43 -5.76
N ALA A 70 -11.65 7.19 -6.52
CA ALA A 70 -10.51 6.69 -7.28
C ALA A 70 -9.46 5.97 -6.41
N ALA A 71 -9.32 6.34 -5.14
CA ALA A 71 -8.39 5.69 -4.21
C ALA A 71 -8.78 4.24 -3.89
N TRP A 72 -10.06 3.93 -3.99
CA TRP A 72 -10.61 2.62 -3.63
C TRP A 72 -10.72 1.66 -4.83
N GLN A 73 -10.54 2.16 -6.05
CA GLN A 73 -10.74 1.37 -7.27
C GLN A 73 -9.86 0.11 -7.30
N GLY A 74 -10.53 -1.04 -7.22
CA GLY A 74 -9.91 -2.36 -7.24
C GLY A 74 -9.01 -2.66 -6.04
N VAL A 75 -9.05 -1.87 -4.96
CA VAL A 75 -8.34 -2.15 -3.71
C VAL A 75 -8.91 -3.42 -3.10
N THR A 76 -8.03 -4.37 -2.78
CA THR A 76 -8.43 -5.63 -2.12
C THR A 76 -7.85 -5.76 -0.72
N HIS A 77 -6.78 -5.02 -0.42
CA HIS A 77 -6.08 -5.09 0.85
C HIS A 77 -5.71 -3.68 1.33
N LEU A 78 -5.79 -3.47 2.63
CA LEU A 78 -5.31 -2.28 3.30
C LEU A 78 -4.09 -2.61 4.16
N LEU A 79 -3.09 -1.74 4.14
CA LEU A 79 -1.99 -1.77 5.10
C LEU A 79 -2.02 -0.48 5.90
N ILE A 80 -2.20 -0.57 7.21
CA ILE A 80 -2.09 0.56 8.13
C ILE A 80 -0.71 0.49 8.78
N SER A 81 0.16 1.42 8.42
CA SER A 81 1.54 1.52 8.92
C SER A 81 1.90 2.96 9.30
N VAL A 82 0.89 3.79 9.56
CA VAL A 82 1.07 5.07 10.24
C VAL A 82 1.59 4.82 11.67
N PRO A 83 2.57 5.62 12.15
CA PRO A 83 3.04 5.50 13.52
C PRO A 83 1.89 5.82 14.50
N PRO A 84 1.86 5.19 15.69
CA PRO A 84 0.89 5.53 16.72
C PRO A 84 1.14 6.96 17.24
N GLY A 85 0.07 7.73 17.42
CA GLY A 85 0.12 9.12 17.89
C GLY A 85 -1.03 9.97 17.38
#